data_AF-A0A2V6YJR5-F1
#
_entry.id   AF-A0A2V6YJR5-F1
#
_cell.length_a   1.000
_cell.length_b   1.000
_cell.length_c   1.000
_cell.angle_alpha   90.00
_cell.angle_beta   90.00
_cell.angle_gamma   90.00
#
_symmetry.space_group_name_H-M   'P 1'
#
loop_
_entity.id
_entity.type
_entity.pdbx_description
1 polymer ?
#
loop_
_entity_poly.entity_id
_entity_poly.type
_entity_poly.pdbx_seq_one_letter_code
_entity_poly.pdbx_strand_id
1 'polypeptide(L)' 'QSEETAFAVNELIQPAAVIPSHVNEAATTSGKVNPHTKTRQFMDLIKGSLVHVPLSGKTMQFDGSGKCTAGC' A
#
# COMPACT_ATOMS: atom_id res chain seq x y z
N GLN A 1 5.35 13.53 -2.51
CA GLN A 1 4.02 12.91 -2.28
C GLN A 1 4.10 11.64 -1.43
N SER A 2 5.09 10.74 -1.59
CA SER A 2 5.20 9.56 -0.72
C SER A 2 5.43 9.92 0.75
N GLU A 3 6.16 11.00 1.04
CA GLU A 3 6.47 11.45 2.40
C GLU A 3 5.25 12.04 3.13
N GLU A 4 4.50 12.90 2.45
CA GLU A 4 3.30 13.55 2.98
C GLU A 4 2.20 12.52 3.24
N THR A 5 2.07 11.53 2.33
CA THR A 5 1.15 10.40 2.52
C THR A 5 1.59 9.52 3.69
N ALA A 6 2.89 9.25 3.82
CA ALA A 6 3.41 8.48 4.94
C ALA A 6 3.20 9.19 6.28
N PHE A 7 3.35 10.51 6.32
CA PHE A 7 3.01 11.32 7.51
C PHE A 7 1.53 11.18 7.87
N ALA A 8 0.63 11.32 6.89
CA ALA A 8 -0.80 11.15 7.13
C ALA A 8 -1.13 9.75 7.69
N VAL A 9 -0.50 8.70 7.18
CA VAL A 9 -0.71 7.32 7.66
C VAL A 9 -0.13 7.12 9.06
N ASN A 10 1.12 7.52 9.29
CA ASN A 10 1.84 7.21 10.52
C ASN A 10 1.38 8.09 11.71
N GLU A 11 1.09 9.36 11.46
CA GLU A 11 0.92 10.35 12.52
C GLU A 11 -0.52 10.82 12.70
N LEU A 12 -1.36 10.73 11.66
CA LEU A 12 -2.72 11.29 11.69
C LEU A 12 -3.82 10.22 11.73
N ILE A 13 -3.81 9.29 10.77
CA ILE A 13 -4.92 8.36 10.55
C ILE A 13 -4.68 7.02 11.28
N GLN A 14 -3.45 6.51 11.23
CA GLN A 14 -3.04 5.26 11.87
C GLN A 14 -3.95 4.05 11.57
N PRO A 15 -4.27 3.77 10.29
CA PRO A 15 -5.17 2.68 9.92
C PRO A 15 -4.52 1.31 10.13
N ALA A 16 -5.34 0.26 10.26
CA ALA A 16 -4.85 -1.12 10.31
C ALA A 16 -4.18 -1.56 8.99
N ALA A 17 -4.73 -1.12 7.86
CA ALA A 17 -4.26 -1.45 6.52
C ALA A 17 -4.40 -0.27 5.56
N VAL A 18 -3.51 -0.20 4.57
CA VAL A 18 -3.44 0.85 3.55
C VAL A 18 -3.35 0.22 2.16
N ILE A 19 -4.14 0.74 1.23
CA ILE A 19 -4.08 0.38 -0.20
C ILE A 19 -3.67 1.63 -0.97
N PRO A 20 -2.40 1.75 -1.42
CA PRO A 20 -1.96 2.90 -2.19
C PRO A 20 -2.59 2.87 -3.58
N SER A 21 -3.18 3.98 -3.99
CA SER A 21 -3.79 4.18 -5.31
C SER A 21 -3.31 5.49 -5.94
N HIS A 22 -3.68 5.74 -7.20
CA HIS A 22 -3.37 6.98 -7.92
C HIS A 22 -1.88 7.39 -7.97
N VAL A 23 -0.96 6.45 -7.78
CA VAL A 23 0.49 6.70 -7.93
C VAL A 23 0.85 6.99 -9.40
N ASN A 24 0.00 6.51 -10.34
CA ASN A 24 0.16 6.66 -11.79
C ASN A 24 1.54 6.21 -12.28
N GLU A 25 1.98 5.06 -11.78
CA GLU A 25 3.30 4.48 -12.05
C GLU A 25 3.14 2.97 -12.24
N ALA A 26 3.93 2.39 -13.16
CA ALA A 26 4.05 0.94 -13.32
C ALA A 26 4.88 0.35 -12.16
N ALA A 27 4.28 0.30 -10.97
CA ALA A 27 4.96 -0.02 -9.73
C ALA A 27 5.27 -1.52 -9.54
N THR A 28 4.70 -2.41 -10.37
CA THR A 28 4.88 -3.85 -10.23
C THR A 28 5.20 -4.53 -11.56
N THR A 29 6.06 -5.54 -11.53
CA THR A 29 6.32 -6.48 -12.63
C THR A 29 6.10 -7.90 -12.13
N SER A 30 5.28 -8.68 -12.84
CA SER A 30 4.95 -10.07 -12.47
C SER A 30 4.47 -10.21 -11.01
N GLY A 31 3.69 -9.24 -10.53
CA GLY A 31 3.14 -9.22 -9.17
C GLY A 31 4.11 -8.78 -8.07
N LYS A 32 5.35 -8.41 -8.40
CA LYS A 32 6.34 -7.91 -7.43
C LYS A 32 6.54 -6.41 -7.59
N VAL A 33 6.70 -5.70 -6.48
CA VAL A 33 6.99 -4.26 -6.49
C VAL A 33 8.38 -4.00 -7.07
N ASN A 34 8.46 -3.10 -8.05
CA ASN A 34 9.69 -2.71 -8.70
C ASN A 34 10.53 -1.83 -7.75
N PRO A 35 11.87 -2.00 -7.72
CA PRO A 35 12.74 -1.09 -6.98
C PRO A 35 12.68 0.32 -7.57
N HIS A 36 13.02 1.32 -6.75
CA HIS A 36 13.07 2.74 -7.15
C HIS A 36 11.74 3.35 -7.62
N THR A 37 10.61 2.76 -7.22
CA THR A 37 9.27 3.32 -7.47
C THR A 37 8.77 4.13 -6.28
N LYS A 38 7.83 5.05 -6.51
CA LYS A 38 7.17 5.81 -5.44
C LYS A 38 6.40 4.90 -4.49
N THR A 39 5.83 3.81 -5.02
CA THR A 39 5.20 2.76 -4.22
C THR A 39 6.19 2.08 -3.29
N ARG A 40 7.39 1.72 -3.77
CA ARG A 40 8.43 1.14 -2.92
C ARG A 40 8.85 2.10 -1.82
N GLN A 41 9.11 3.37 -2.17
CA GLN A 41 9.47 4.40 -1.21
C GLN A 41 8.37 4.59 -0.15
N PHE A 42 7.10 4.63 -0.56
CA PHE A 42 5.99 4.74 0.38
C PHE A 42 5.94 3.56 1.35
N MET A 43 6.08 2.32 0.85
CA MET A 43 6.13 1.13 1.70
C MET A 43 7.26 1.19 2.73
N ASP A 44 8.42 1.74 2.37
CA ASP A 44 9.56 1.90 3.30
C ASP A 44 9.32 2.94 4.39
N LEU A 45 8.43 3.91 4.15
CA LEU A 45 8.13 4.97 5.10
C LEU A 45 7.01 4.60 6.09
N ILE A 46 6.21 3.57 5.80
CA ILE A 46 5.12 3.15 6.69
C ILE A 46 5.68 2.29 7.83
N LYS A 47 5.29 2.64 9.06
CA LYS A 47 5.85 2.01 10.27
C LYS A 47 4.90 1.04 10.98
N GLY A 48 3.60 1.32 10.99
CA GLY A 48 2.62 0.58 11.80
C GLY A 48 1.49 -0.09 11.01
N SER A 49 1.18 0.41 9.82
CA SER A 49 0.07 -0.10 9.00
C SER A 49 0.53 -1.16 8.00
N LEU A 50 -0.31 -2.15 7.70
CA LEU A 50 -0.06 -3.09 6.61
C LEU A 50 -0.29 -2.42 5.25
N VAL A 51 0.71 -2.43 4.38
CA VAL A 51 0.58 -1.86 3.02
C VAL A 51 0.28 -2.99 2.02
N HIS A 52 -0.91 -2.94 1.41
CA HIS A 52 -1.36 -3.90 0.39
C HIS A 52 -1.34 -3.25 -0.98
N VAL A 53 -0.35 -3.60 -1.81
CA VAL A 53 -0.23 -3.07 -3.18
C VAL A 53 -1.27 -3.77 -4.08
N PRO A 54 -2.25 -3.04 -4.63
CA PRO A 54 -3.26 -3.65 -5.49
C PRO A 54 -2.66 -4.03 -6.85
N LEU A 55 -2.95 -5.25 -7.31
CA LEU A 55 -2.64 -5.69 -8.68
C LEU A 55 -3.87 -5.47 -9.57
N SER A 56 -3.66 -4.94 -10.77
CA SER A 56 -4.74 -4.69 -11.73
C SER A 56 -5.55 -5.97 -12.00
N GLY A 57 -6.87 -5.89 -11.84
CA GLY A 57 -7.79 -7.01 -12.06
C GLY A 57 -7.81 -8.08 -10.96
N LYS A 58 -7.03 -7.93 -9.88
CA LYS A 58 -7.06 -8.85 -8.73
C LYS A 58 -7.87 -8.25 -7.60
N THR A 59 -8.99 -8.90 -7.25
CA THR A 59 -9.79 -8.52 -6.09
C THR A 59 -9.08 -8.89 -4.79
N MET A 60 -9.02 -7.95 -3.85
CA MET A 60 -8.59 -8.19 -2.47
C MET A 60 -9.80 -8.19 -1.53
N GLN A 61 -9.79 -9.05 -0.52
CA GLN A 61 -10.84 -9.15 0.51
C GLN A 61 -10.25 -8.91 1.88
N PHE A 62 -11.00 -8.22 2.73
CA PHE A 62 -10.59 -7.84 4.08
C PHE A 62 -11.72 -8.13 5.07
N ASP A 63 -11.36 -8.48 6.30
CA ASP A 63 -12.31 -8.59 7.41
C ASP A 63 -12.53 -7.25 8.13
N GLY A 64 -13.39 -7.23 9.15
CA GLY A 64 -13.71 -6.03 9.94
C GLY A 64 -12.53 -5.46 10.75
N SER A 65 -11.43 -6.19 10.88
CA SER A 65 -10.19 -5.70 11.50
C SER A 65 -9.21 -5.10 10.49
N GLY A 66 -9.55 -5.11 9.20
CA GLY A 66 -8.66 -4.67 8.12
C GLY A 66 -7.59 -5.69 7.74
N LYS A 67 -7.69 -6.94 8.23
CA LYS A 67 -6.77 -8.01 7.83
C LYS A 67 -7.18 -8.56 6.47
N CYS A 68 -6.21 -8.71 5.57
CA CYS A 68 -6.45 -9.34 4.28
C CYS A 68 -6.78 -10.83 4.45
N THR A 69 -7.91 -11.27 3.89
CA THR A 69 -8.40 -12.65 3.95
C THR A 69 -8.22 -13.40 2.63
N ALA A 70 -8.18 -12.70 1.50
CA ALA A 70 -7.92 -13.27 0.18
C ALA A 70 -7.39 -12.21 -0.80
N GLY A 71 -6.59 -12.64 -1.78
CA GLY A 71 -6.27 -11.81 -2.94
C GLY A 71 -5.17 -10.77 -2.75
N CYS A 72 -4.61 -10.64 -1.55
CA CYS A 72 -3.24 -10.16 -1.38
C CYS A 72 -2.27 -11.24 -1.91
#